data_AF-A0A6N9DEX3-F1
#
_entry.id   AF-A0A6N9DEX3-F1
#
_cell.length_a   1.000
_cell.length_b   1.000
_cell.length_c   1.000
_cell.angle_alpha   90.00
_cell.angle_beta   90.00
_cell.angle_gamma   90.00
#
_symmetry.space_group_name_H-M   'P 1'
#
loop_
_entity.id
_entity.type
_entity.pdbx_description
1 polymer ?
#
loop_
_entity_poly.entity_id
_entity_poly.type
_entity_poly.pdbx_seq_one_letter_code
_entity_poly.pdbx_strand_id
1 'polypeptide(L)' 'MFDSERITDRATFEDPEQFPEGIPFVVVNGQVAVDHERLTGVLAGEAV' A
#
# COMPACT_ATOMS: atom_id res chain seq x y z
N MET A 1 1.37 7.47 -3.37
CA MET A 1 0.30 8.49 -3.45
C MET A 1 -0.87 7.99 -2.62
N PHE A 2 -1.52 8.87 -1.86
CA PHE A 2 -2.68 8.52 -1.05
C PHE A 2 -3.83 9.49 -1.32
N ASP A 3 -5.06 9.04 -1.07
CA ASP A 3 -6.28 9.83 -1.08
C ASP A 3 -6.51 10.38 0.33
N SER A 4 -6.46 11.70 0.49
CA SER A 4 -6.57 12.35 1.79
C SER A 4 -7.94 12.23 2.45
N GLU A 5 -9.00 11.99 1.67
CA GLU A 5 -10.36 11.81 2.22
C GLU A 5 -10.62 10.37 2.67
N ARG A 6 -9.86 9.41 2.13
CA ARG A 6 -10.12 7.97 2.34
C ARG A 6 -9.04 7.25 3.14
N ILE A 7 -7.89 7.88 3.37
CA ILE A 7 -6.77 7.25 4.06
C ILE A 7 -7.15 6.81 5.49
N THR A 8 -7.14 5.51 5.74
CA THR A 8 -7.47 4.94 7.06
C THR A 8 -6.87 3.53 7.25
N ASP A 9 -6.45 3.20 8.47
CA ASP A 9 -6.13 1.85 8.89
C ASP A 9 -7.42 1.07 9.19
N ARG A 10 -7.49 -0.18 8.70
CA ARG A 10 -8.65 -1.05 8.90
C ARG A 10 -8.43 -2.16 9.91
N ALA A 11 -7.17 -2.43 10.25
CA ALA A 11 -6.80 -3.50 11.18
C ALA A 11 -7.36 -3.21 12.58
N THR A 12 -7.99 -4.21 13.20
CA THR A 12 -8.48 -4.13 14.59
C THR A 12 -7.78 -5.17 15.47
N PHE A 13 -8.11 -5.19 16.76
CA PHE A 13 -7.62 -6.25 17.65
C PHE A 13 -8.17 -7.63 17.28
N GLU A 14 -9.43 -7.71 16.84
CA GLU A 14 -10.10 -8.95 16.45
C GLU A 14 -9.73 -9.42 15.04
N ASP A 15 -9.46 -8.50 14.10
CA ASP A 15 -9.07 -8.80 12.73
C ASP A 15 -7.87 -7.93 12.30
N PRO A 16 -6.64 -8.36 12.62
CA PRO A 16 -5.44 -7.54 12.46
C PRO A 16 -4.84 -7.55 11.05
N GLU A 17 -5.23 -8.48 10.17
CA GLU A 17 -4.60 -8.69 8.84
C GLU A 17 -5.31 -7.93 7.71
N GLN A 18 -6.09 -6.90 8.05
CA GLN A 18 -6.79 -6.07 7.06
C GLN A 18 -5.85 -5.06 6.40
N PHE A 19 -5.94 -4.94 5.08
CA PHE A 19 -5.24 -3.89 4.32
C PHE A 19 -5.81 -2.49 4.62
N PRO A 20 -4.97 -1.45 4.63
CA PRO A 20 -5.44 -0.06 4.74
C PRO A 20 -6.21 0.35 3.48
N GLU A 21 -7.03 1.40 3.61
CA GLU A 21 -7.75 2.01 2.49
C GLU A 21 -7.14 3.37 2.13
N GLY A 22 -7.26 3.79 0.87
CA GLY A 22 -6.89 5.13 0.43
C GLY A 22 -5.43 5.25 0.00
N ILE A 23 -4.75 4.13 -0.25
CA ILE A 23 -3.37 4.09 -0.77
C ILE A 23 -3.37 3.41 -2.14
N PRO A 24 -3.85 4.10 -3.20
CA PRO A 24 -3.97 3.49 -4.51
C PRO A 24 -2.62 3.17 -5.17
N PHE A 25 -1.55 3.91 -4.85
CA PHE A 25 -0.25 3.71 -5.48
C PHE A 25 0.92 3.78 -4.50
N VAL A 26 1.85 2.84 -4.63
CA VAL A 26 3.15 2.85 -3.95
C VAL A 26 4.25 2.73 -5.00
N VAL A 27 5.24 3.62 -4.93
CA VAL A 27 6.41 3.64 -5.82
C VAL A 27 7.65 3.35 -5.00
N VAL A 28 8.45 2.38 -5.44
CA VAL A 28 9.73 2.01 -4.84
C VAL A 28 10.79 2.09 -5.95
N ASN A 29 11.82 2.90 -5.74
CA ASN A 29 12.92 3.07 -6.71
C ASN A 29 12.44 3.35 -8.16
N GLY A 30 11.39 4.16 -8.31
CA GLY A 30 10.81 4.55 -9.59
C GLY A 30 9.86 3.51 -10.23
N GLN A 31 9.63 2.37 -9.58
CA GLN A 31 8.71 1.32 -10.06
C GLN A 31 7.46 1.23 -9.19
N VAL A 32 6.30 0.97 -9.82
CA VAL A 32 5.00 0.85 -9.13
C VAL A 32 4.89 -0.53 -8.48
N ALA A 33 4.94 -0.57 -7.15
CA ALA A 33 4.83 -1.79 -6.34
C ALA A 33 3.37 -2.11 -5.94
N VAL A 34 2.53 -1.07 -5.82
CA VAL A 34 1.08 -1.17 -5.64
C VAL A 34 0.41 -0.31 -6.70
N ASP A 35 -0.55 -0.89 -7.42
CA ASP A 35 -1.33 -0.24 -8.47
C ASP A 35 -2.83 -0.46 -8.20
N HIS A 36 -3.57 0.63 -8.04
CA HIS A 36 -4.99 0.63 -7.64
C HIS A 36 -5.27 -0.34 -6.47
N GLU A 37 -4.51 -0.21 -5.39
CA GLU A 37 -4.61 -1.02 -4.15
C GLU A 37 -4.32 -2.52 -4.34
N ARG A 38 -3.72 -2.91 -5.48
CA ARG A 38 -3.27 -4.29 -5.74
C ARG A 38 -1.76 -4.36 -5.83
N LEU A 39 -1.18 -5.39 -5.23
CA LEU A 39 0.24 -5.69 -5.38
C LEU A 39 0.54 -6.01 -6.85
N THR A 40 1.56 -5.36 -7.42
CA THR A 40 2.01 -5.63 -8.79
C THR A 40 2.97 -6.82 -8.88
N GLY A 41 3.52 -7.26 -7.73
CA GLY A 41 4.56 -8.28 -7.65
C GLY A 41 5.97 -7.75 -7.91
N VAL A 42 6.12 -6.45 -8.18
CA VAL A 42 7.43 -5.81 -8.34
C VAL A 42 8.17 -5.75 -7.01
N LEU A 43 9.39 -6.29 -7.00
CA LEU A 43 10.29 -6.28 -5.84
C LEU A 43 11.48 -5.34 -6.11
N ALA A 44 11.21 -4.04 -6.09
CA ALA A 44 12.20 -3.00 -6.41
C ALA A 44 13.02 -2.51 -5.21
N GLY A 45 12.96 -3.18 -4.06
CA GLY A 45 13.68 -2.78 -2.85
C GLY A 45 15.18 -3.04 -2.95
N GLU A 46 15.98 -2.16 -2.33
CA GLU A 46 17.43 -2.28 -2.23
C GLU A 46 17.84 -2.30 -0.75
N ALA A 47 18.85 -3.11 -0.41
CA ALA A 47 19.42 -3.12 0.94
C ALA A 47 20.25 -1.84 1.17
N VAL A 48 20.13 -1.26 2.36
CA VAL A 48 20.82 -0.03 2.79
C VAL A 48 21.82 -0.29 3.91
#